data_AF-A0A914MBL6-F1
#
_entry.id   AF-A0A914MBL6-F1
#
_cell.length_a   1.000
_cell.length_b   1.000
_cell.length_c   1.000
_cell.angle_alpha   90.00
_cell.angle_beta   90.00
_cell.angle_gamma   90.00
#
_symmetry.space_group_name_H-M   'P 1'
#
loop_
_entity.id
_entity.type
_entity.pdbx_description
1 polymer ?
#
loop_
_entity_poly.entity_id
_entity_poly.type
_entity_poly.pdbx_seq_one_letter_code
_entity_poly.pdbx_strand_id
1 'polypeptide(L)'
;MCHVWNKGSPSELCALNRWERIKRMDELSLFTICAEGFSNLQLSDIFQLNVINNHESESSLISFVERHLKLGQLGQSCILGDAHSSECLICFERLGTSLEKLEKTFWSFSQLLQRFDCRQQQKDLEKENTIKQQQISTTRPFSPNTTCDNCAEWYRKWLLVNLVEIWKRKVCINWCYYTQLACPHLATNKVVEFAGHPVFLCRDQMLSNTKSTSALDCSCLHPCDLIRNKIAQFTVESEQFNSSSKKQPITTTTFDFFHVSAYCQKREKRCRAKIITKKKN
;
A
#
# COMPACT_ATOMS: atom_id res chain seq x y z
N MET A 1 5.80 -19.49 12.36
CA MET A 1 7.05 -19.24 11.64
C MET A 1 6.72 -18.26 10.52
N CYS A 2 7.45 -17.15 10.38
CA CYS A 2 7.19 -16.14 9.35
C CYS A 2 7.94 -16.52 8.07
N HIS A 3 7.24 -16.60 6.94
CA HIS A 3 7.87 -16.86 5.65
C HIS A 3 8.06 -15.56 4.90
N VAL A 4 9.30 -15.29 4.48
CA VAL A 4 9.66 -14.06 3.78
C VAL A 4 10.06 -14.41 2.34
N TRP A 5 9.59 -13.59 1.40
CA TRP A 5 9.99 -13.65 0.00
C TRP A 5 11.53 -13.68 -0.13
N ASN A 6 12.04 -14.57 -0.97
CA ASN A 6 13.45 -14.72 -1.26
C ASN A 6 13.67 -15.22 -2.70
N LYS A 7 14.94 -15.40 -3.10
CA LYS A 7 15.31 -15.83 -4.46
C LYS A 7 14.78 -17.23 -4.84
N GLY A 8 14.52 -18.09 -3.87
CA GLY A 8 13.90 -19.42 -4.08
C GLY A 8 12.38 -19.39 -4.19
N SER A 9 11.72 -18.33 -3.71
CA SER A 9 10.25 -18.22 -3.70
C SER A 9 9.58 -18.43 -5.07
N PRO A 10 10.12 -17.94 -6.21
CA PRO A 10 9.54 -18.23 -7.52
C PRO A 10 9.44 -19.73 -7.83
N SER A 11 10.53 -20.47 -7.60
CA SER A 11 10.58 -21.92 -7.88
C SER A 11 9.66 -22.69 -6.93
N GLU A 12 9.65 -22.34 -5.65
CA GLU A 12 8.76 -22.94 -4.65
C GLU A 12 7.28 -22.74 -5.02
N LEU A 13 6.89 -21.51 -5.36
CA LEU A 13 5.51 -21.18 -5.70
C LEU A 13 5.06 -21.85 -7.01
N CYS A 14 5.94 -21.93 -8.01
CA CYS A 14 5.62 -22.57 -9.29
C CYS A 14 5.66 -24.09 -9.24
N ALA A 15 6.26 -24.71 -8.23
CA ALA A 15 6.15 -26.16 -8.01
C ALA A 15 4.76 -26.56 -7.50
N LEU A 16 4.03 -25.63 -6.88
CA LEU A 16 2.70 -25.88 -6.32
C LEU A 16 1.60 -25.78 -7.39
N ASN A 17 0.51 -26.52 -7.16
CA ASN A 17 -0.73 -26.30 -7.90
C ASN A 17 -1.35 -24.94 -7.54
N ARG A 18 -2.31 -24.47 -8.34
CA ARG A 18 -2.86 -23.11 -8.24
C ARG A 18 -3.40 -22.78 -6.84
N TRP A 19 -4.14 -23.69 -6.22
CA TRP A 19 -4.77 -23.45 -4.92
C TRP A 19 -3.77 -23.49 -3.76
N GLU A 20 -2.86 -24.46 -3.78
CA GLU A 20 -1.75 -24.52 -2.81
C GLU A 20 -0.85 -23.29 -2.91
N ARG A 21 -0.58 -22.83 -4.14
CA ARG A 21 0.17 -21.60 -4.39
C ARG A 21 -0.53 -20.40 -3.77
N ILE A 22 -1.82 -20.21 -4.00
CA ILE A 22 -2.59 -19.10 -3.40
C ILE A 22 -2.51 -19.16 -1.87
N LYS A 23 -2.74 -20.34 -1.27
CA LYS A 23 -2.62 -20.52 0.18
C LYS A 23 -1.22 -20.17 0.68
N ARG A 24 -0.17 -20.58 -0.06
CA ARG A 24 1.21 -20.26 0.27
C ARG A 24 1.49 -18.75 0.19
N MET A 25 0.88 -18.05 -0.76
CA MET A 25 1.00 -16.60 -0.90
C MET A 25 0.36 -15.83 0.27
N ASP A 26 -0.68 -16.38 0.91
CA ASP A 26 -1.31 -15.85 2.13
C ASP A 26 -0.47 -16.04 3.40
N GLU A 27 0.67 -16.72 3.30
CA GLU A 27 1.62 -16.92 4.40
C GLU A 27 2.95 -16.20 4.12
N LEU A 28 3.18 -15.77 2.88
CA LEU A 28 4.46 -15.21 2.43
C LEU A 28 4.45 -13.69 2.55
N SER A 29 5.17 -13.17 3.53
CA SER A 29 5.46 -11.75 3.69
C SER A 29 6.44 -11.29 2.60
N LEU A 30 6.16 -10.15 2.00
CA LEU A 30 6.98 -9.61 0.91
C LEU A 30 8.26 -8.93 1.39
N PHE A 31 8.26 -8.50 2.64
CA PHE A 31 9.32 -7.66 3.18
C PHE A 31 9.92 -8.27 4.44
N THR A 32 11.19 -7.95 4.66
CA THR A 32 12.11 -8.53 5.65
C THR A 32 11.68 -8.40 7.11
N ILE A 33 10.67 -7.59 7.44
CA ILE A 33 10.23 -7.34 8.81
C ILE A 33 8.92 -8.08 9.07
N CYS A 34 8.99 -9.18 9.82
CA CYS A 34 7.82 -9.93 10.31
C CYS A 34 7.05 -9.22 11.45
N ALA A 35 7.14 -7.89 11.54
CA ALA A 35 6.48 -7.10 12.58
C ALA A 35 5.03 -6.80 12.20
N GLU A 36 4.19 -6.60 13.22
CA GLU A 36 2.81 -6.15 13.06
C GLU A 36 2.80 -4.68 12.56
N GLY A 37 2.01 -4.40 11.50
CA GLY A 37 1.89 -3.06 10.92
C GLY A 37 1.76 -3.04 9.39
N PHE A 38 1.61 -1.85 8.81
CA PHE A 38 1.52 -1.62 7.35
C PHE A 38 2.77 -2.04 6.55
N SER A 39 3.86 -2.40 7.24
CA SER A 39 5.06 -3.00 6.66
C SER A 39 4.88 -4.47 6.25
N ASN A 40 3.80 -5.14 6.69
CA ASN A 40 3.58 -6.57 6.50
C ASN A 40 2.60 -6.86 5.36
N LEU A 41 2.91 -6.36 4.16
CA LEU A 41 2.21 -6.80 2.95
C LEU A 41 2.57 -8.25 2.67
N GLN A 42 1.55 -9.06 2.44
CA GLN A 42 1.75 -10.40 1.92
C GLN A 42 1.69 -10.43 0.40
N LEU A 43 2.23 -11.50 -0.15
CA LEU A 43 2.23 -11.70 -1.59
C LEU A 43 0.80 -11.70 -2.14
N SER A 44 -0.14 -12.34 -1.45
CA SER A 44 -1.54 -12.38 -1.86
C SER A 44 -2.24 -11.01 -1.89
N ASP A 45 -1.79 -10.04 -1.07
CA ASP A 45 -2.35 -8.68 -1.04
C ASP A 45 -2.05 -7.93 -2.35
N ILE A 46 -0.86 -8.11 -2.94
CA ILE A 46 -0.53 -7.49 -4.24
C ILE A 46 -1.48 -8.02 -5.32
N PHE A 47 -1.80 -9.31 -5.29
CA PHE A 47 -2.73 -9.93 -6.22
C PHE A 47 -4.21 -9.71 -5.86
N GLN A 48 -4.50 -9.06 -4.72
CA GLN A 48 -5.84 -8.80 -4.19
C GLN A 48 -6.70 -10.06 -4.01
N LEU A 49 -6.05 -11.18 -3.67
CA LEU A 49 -6.73 -12.46 -3.45
C LEU A 49 -7.53 -12.46 -2.14
N ASN A 50 -7.16 -11.60 -1.19
CA ASN A 50 -7.83 -11.36 0.09
C ASN A 50 -9.27 -10.79 -0.04
N VAL A 51 -9.61 -10.13 -1.16
CA VAL A 51 -10.99 -9.67 -1.45
C VAL A 51 -11.91 -10.87 -1.70
N ILE A 52 -11.31 -12.05 -1.89
CA ILE A 52 -11.92 -13.21 -2.51
C ILE A 52 -11.77 -14.43 -1.61
N ASN A 53 -12.11 -14.27 -0.34
CA ASN A 53 -12.31 -15.38 0.60
C ASN A 53 -13.34 -16.44 0.12
N ASN A 54 -13.96 -16.29 -1.06
CA ASN A 54 -15.03 -17.15 -1.58
C ASN A 54 -14.84 -17.50 -3.07
N HIS A 55 -13.65 -17.90 -3.52
CA HIS A 55 -13.51 -18.58 -4.82
C HIS A 55 -13.92 -20.04 -4.68
N GLU A 56 -15.24 -20.31 -4.68
CA GLU A 56 -15.77 -21.68 -4.65
C GLU A 56 -15.55 -22.42 -5.99
N SER A 57 -15.19 -21.71 -7.07
CA SER A 57 -14.94 -22.31 -8.39
C SER A 57 -13.71 -21.74 -9.11
N GLU A 58 -13.03 -22.59 -9.87
CA GLU A 58 -11.90 -22.22 -10.73
C GLU A 58 -12.25 -21.17 -11.80
N SER A 59 -13.45 -21.26 -12.37
CA SER A 59 -13.96 -20.28 -13.34
C SER A 59 -14.05 -18.86 -12.76
N SER A 60 -14.39 -18.74 -11.47
CA SER A 60 -14.47 -17.45 -10.80
C SER A 60 -13.08 -16.83 -10.56
N LEU A 61 -12.09 -17.67 -10.27
CA LEU A 61 -10.69 -17.27 -10.12
C LEU A 61 -10.12 -16.76 -11.45
N ILE A 62 -10.31 -17.52 -12.53
CA ILE A 62 -9.86 -17.14 -13.88
C ILE A 62 -10.46 -15.79 -14.28
N SER A 63 -11.78 -15.63 -14.17
CA SER A 63 -12.47 -14.38 -14.52
C SER A 63 -11.99 -13.18 -13.70
N PHE A 64 -11.66 -13.39 -12.42
CA PHE A 64 -11.09 -12.35 -11.57
C PHE A 64 -9.69 -11.97 -12.05
N VAL A 65 -8.80 -12.95 -12.21
CA VAL A 65 -7.41 -12.75 -12.61
C VAL A 65 -7.33 -12.05 -13.98
N GLU A 66 -8.13 -12.47 -14.95
CA GLU A 66 -8.19 -11.86 -16.29
C GLU A 66 -8.62 -10.38 -16.28
N ARG A 67 -9.53 -10.03 -15.36
CA ARG A 67 -10.04 -8.66 -15.22
C ARG A 67 -9.04 -7.73 -14.53
N HIS A 68 -8.22 -8.27 -13.62
CA HIS A 68 -7.44 -7.45 -12.69
C HIS A 68 -5.94 -7.43 -12.97
N LEU A 69 -5.38 -8.52 -13.52
CA LEU A 69 -3.95 -8.67 -13.78
C LEU A 69 -3.63 -8.57 -15.27
N LYS A 70 -2.40 -8.15 -15.58
CA LYS A 70 -1.88 -8.10 -16.96
C LYS A 70 -1.68 -9.51 -17.52
N LEU A 71 -1.85 -9.64 -18.84
CA LEU A 71 -1.84 -10.91 -19.57
C LEU A 71 -0.52 -11.69 -19.42
N GLY A 72 -0.62 -13.01 -19.28
CA GLY A 72 0.52 -13.94 -19.29
C GLY A 72 1.56 -13.65 -18.19
N GLN A 73 2.83 -13.70 -18.57
CA GLN A 73 4.00 -13.49 -17.69
C GLN A 73 4.05 -12.10 -17.03
N LEU A 74 3.20 -11.16 -17.45
CA LEU A 74 3.12 -9.83 -16.85
C LEU A 74 2.30 -9.81 -15.55
N GLY A 75 1.57 -10.87 -15.23
CA GLY A 75 0.85 -10.96 -13.95
C GLY A 75 -0.03 -12.20 -13.81
N GLN A 76 -0.80 -12.56 -14.82
CA GLN A 76 -1.75 -13.68 -14.75
C GLN A 76 -1.07 -15.04 -14.54
N SER A 77 0.06 -15.30 -15.21
CA SER A 77 0.75 -16.60 -15.13
C SER A 77 1.31 -16.88 -13.72
N CYS A 78 1.51 -15.87 -12.88
CA CYS A 78 1.86 -16.06 -11.47
C CYS A 78 0.77 -16.85 -10.72
N ILE A 79 -0.50 -16.63 -11.06
CA ILE A 79 -1.64 -17.28 -10.40
C ILE A 79 -2.15 -18.48 -11.20
N LEU A 80 -2.39 -18.28 -12.50
CA LEU A 80 -3.04 -19.27 -13.38
C LEU A 80 -2.05 -20.22 -14.05
N GLY A 81 -0.75 -19.90 -14.06
CA GLY A 81 0.26 -20.74 -14.70
C GLY A 81 0.33 -22.12 -14.06
N ASP A 82 0.51 -23.14 -14.89
CA ASP A 82 0.59 -24.53 -14.44
C ASP A 82 1.82 -24.78 -13.57
N ALA A 83 1.75 -25.85 -12.77
CA ALA A 83 2.90 -26.29 -11.98
C ALA A 83 4.09 -26.59 -12.91
N HIS A 84 5.28 -26.16 -12.51
CA HIS A 84 6.53 -26.25 -13.27
C HIS A 84 6.52 -25.55 -14.65
N SER A 85 5.52 -24.69 -14.92
CA SER A 85 5.51 -23.90 -16.15
C SER A 85 6.58 -22.81 -16.12
N SER A 86 7.26 -22.62 -17.26
CA SER A 86 8.22 -21.52 -17.43
C SER A 86 7.55 -20.15 -17.31
N GLU A 87 6.29 -20.03 -17.74
CA GLU A 87 5.55 -18.76 -17.62
C GLU A 87 5.28 -18.34 -16.18
N CYS A 88 4.95 -19.30 -15.30
CA CYS A 88 4.81 -19.03 -13.86
C CYS A 88 6.13 -18.52 -13.30
N LEU A 89 7.24 -19.22 -13.63
CA LEU A 89 8.56 -18.89 -13.10
C LEU A 89 8.98 -17.49 -13.53
N ILE A 90 8.89 -17.19 -14.83
CA ILE A 90 9.22 -15.86 -15.38
C ILE A 90 8.36 -14.77 -14.74
N CYS A 91 7.06 -15.03 -14.50
CA CYS A 91 6.19 -14.07 -13.84
C CYS A 91 6.67 -13.73 -12.42
N PHE A 92 7.01 -14.74 -11.61
CA PHE A 92 7.48 -14.51 -10.25
C PHE A 92 8.92 -13.99 -10.16
N GLU A 93 9.80 -14.37 -11.08
CA GLU A 93 11.16 -13.82 -11.17
C GLU A 93 11.13 -12.32 -11.51
N ARG A 94 10.26 -11.93 -12.44
CA ARG A 94 10.02 -10.52 -12.75
C ARG A 94 9.49 -9.77 -11.53
N LEU A 95 8.51 -10.34 -10.83
CA LEU A 95 8.01 -9.78 -9.58
C LEU A 95 9.14 -9.60 -8.56
N GLY A 96 9.98 -10.62 -8.39
CA GLY A 96 11.14 -10.58 -7.50
C GLY A 96 12.11 -9.44 -7.85
N THR A 97 12.41 -9.26 -9.14
CA THR A 97 13.27 -8.17 -9.62
C THR A 97 12.68 -6.79 -9.29
N SER A 98 11.36 -6.62 -9.48
CA SER A 98 10.66 -5.40 -9.12
C SER A 98 10.66 -5.14 -7.61
N LEU A 99 10.48 -6.18 -6.80
CA LEU A 99 10.50 -6.10 -5.34
C LEU A 99 11.91 -5.75 -4.80
N GLU A 100 12.97 -6.33 -5.37
CA GLU A 100 14.34 -5.98 -5.00
C GLU A 100 14.66 -4.51 -5.29
N LYS A 101 14.26 -4.02 -6.48
CA LYS A 101 14.40 -2.61 -6.84
C LYS A 101 13.61 -1.70 -5.89
N LEU A 102 12.40 -2.11 -5.51
CA LEU A 102 11.57 -1.39 -4.56
C LEU A 102 12.25 -1.32 -3.19
N GLU A 103 12.70 -2.44 -2.64
CA GLU A 103 13.33 -2.48 -1.31
C GLU A 103 14.61 -1.65 -1.27
N LYS A 104 15.47 -1.76 -2.29
CA LYS A 104 16.70 -0.95 -2.40
C LYS A 104 16.39 0.56 -2.46
N THR A 105 15.38 0.95 -3.24
CA THR A 105 14.96 2.36 -3.35
C THR A 105 14.35 2.86 -2.04
N PHE A 106 13.49 2.06 -1.43
CA PHE A 106 12.86 2.36 -0.16
C PHE A 106 13.86 2.46 1.00
N TRP A 107 14.89 1.61 1.02
CA TRP A 107 15.94 1.66 2.03
C TRP A 107 16.75 2.96 1.94
N SER A 108 17.14 3.35 0.72
CA SER A 108 17.86 4.61 0.47
C SER A 108 17.02 5.82 0.93
N PHE A 109 15.73 5.80 0.64
CA PHE A 109 14.79 6.81 1.11
C PHE A 109 14.64 6.80 2.65
N SER A 110 14.54 5.62 3.26
CA SER A 110 14.37 5.47 4.71
C SER A 110 15.57 6.02 5.48
N GLN A 111 16.79 5.83 4.97
CA GLN A 111 18.00 6.44 5.53
C GLN A 111 17.97 7.97 5.48
N LEU A 112 17.41 8.54 4.42
CA LEU A 112 17.24 9.98 4.29
C LEU A 112 16.18 10.50 5.26
N LEU A 113 15.08 9.75 5.43
CA LEU A 113 14.00 10.10 6.35
C LEU A 113 14.43 10.04 7.82
N GLN A 114 15.37 9.16 8.17
CA GLN A 114 15.97 9.09 9.52
C GLN A 114 16.69 10.37 9.95
N ARG A 115 17.07 11.25 9.01
CA ARG A 115 17.70 12.54 9.31
C ARG A 115 16.71 13.59 9.82
N PHE A 116 15.41 13.31 9.76
CA PHE A 116 14.35 14.19 10.26
C PHE A 116 13.96 13.79 11.68
N ASP A 117 13.79 14.78 12.56
CA ASP A 117 13.53 14.61 13.99
C ASP A 117 12.19 13.93 14.33
N CYS A 118 11.30 13.78 13.34
CA CYS A 118 10.03 13.06 13.44
C CYS A 118 10.17 11.59 13.91
N ARG A 119 11.30 10.91 13.61
CA ARG A 119 11.58 9.55 14.11
C ARG A 119 12.28 9.53 15.46
N GLN A 120 12.95 10.63 15.80
CA GLN A 120 13.62 10.80 17.08
C GLN A 120 12.58 11.02 18.18
N GLN A 121 11.58 11.88 17.92
CA GLN A 121 10.44 12.09 18.84
C GLN A 121 9.67 10.80 19.19
N GLN A 122 9.47 9.86 18.24
CA GLN A 122 8.82 8.57 18.55
C GLN A 122 9.67 7.68 19.46
N LYS A 123 10.99 7.60 19.20
CA LYS A 123 11.92 6.86 20.07
C LYS A 123 12.03 7.48 21.46
N ASP A 124 11.91 8.81 21.52
CA ASP A 124 11.90 9.55 22.77
C ASP A 124 10.57 9.34 23.51
N LEU A 125 9.41 9.37 22.83
CA LEU A 125 8.09 9.02 23.38
C LEU A 125 7.98 7.56 23.88
N GLU A 126 8.57 6.60 23.17
CA GLU A 126 8.66 5.20 23.61
C GLU A 126 9.56 5.05 24.86
N LYS A 127 10.59 5.89 25.00
CA LYS A 127 11.41 5.98 26.23
C LYS A 127 10.73 6.77 27.35
N GLU A 128 9.92 7.78 27.02
CA GLU A 128 9.29 8.71 27.96
C GLU A 128 8.07 8.10 28.68
N ASN A 129 7.51 6.99 28.17
CA ASN A 129 6.58 6.15 28.94
C ASN A 129 7.21 5.51 30.19
N THR A 130 8.53 5.66 30.39
CA THR A 130 9.23 5.22 31.61
C THR A 130 9.61 6.39 32.52
N ILE A 131 9.67 7.65 32.04
CA ILE A 131 10.09 8.79 32.86
C ILE A 131 9.32 10.05 32.42
N LYS A 132 8.32 10.43 33.21
CA LYS A 132 7.70 11.77 33.15
C LYS A 132 8.76 12.83 33.41
N GLN A 133 9.18 13.60 32.41
CA GLN A 133 9.50 15.03 32.53
C GLN A 133 9.98 15.62 31.19
N GLN A 134 9.09 16.39 30.56
CA GLN A 134 9.36 17.63 29.81
C GLN A 134 10.80 17.82 29.32
N GLN A 135 11.17 17.16 28.22
CA GLN A 135 12.20 17.70 27.33
C GLN A 135 11.54 18.29 26.09
N ILE A 136 11.57 19.62 26.02
CA ILE A 136 11.11 20.41 24.88
C ILE A 136 12.08 20.12 23.72
N SER A 137 11.69 19.20 22.83
CA SER A 137 12.35 18.99 21.55
C SER A 137 12.32 20.30 20.76
N THR A 138 13.49 20.87 20.48
CA THR A 138 13.67 22.21 19.88
C THR A 138 13.40 22.26 18.38
N THR A 139 12.93 21.18 17.76
CA THR A 139 12.58 21.13 16.34
C THR A 139 11.10 20.86 16.16
N ARG A 140 10.40 21.82 15.54
CA ARG A 140 8.98 21.69 15.22
C ARG A 140 8.79 20.48 14.27
N PRO A 141 7.73 19.68 14.46
CA PRO A 141 7.36 18.67 13.48
C PRO A 141 7.17 19.34 12.11
N PHE A 142 7.61 18.66 11.04
CA PHE A 142 7.54 19.20 9.68
C PHE A 142 6.11 19.45 9.20
N SER A 143 5.13 18.82 9.84
CA SER A 143 3.71 18.93 9.55
C SER A 143 2.90 18.68 10.82
N PRO A 144 1.78 19.40 11.04
CA PRO A 144 0.84 19.10 12.12
C PRO A 144 -0.03 17.87 11.83
N ASN A 145 -0.09 17.41 10.56
CA ASN A 145 -1.05 16.40 10.11
C ASN A 145 -0.39 15.08 9.66
N THR A 146 0.94 15.02 9.55
CA THR A 146 1.64 13.86 9.00
C THR A 146 2.90 13.51 9.79
N THR A 147 3.19 12.21 9.87
CA THR A 147 4.38 11.66 10.52
C THR A 147 5.34 11.07 9.48
N CYS A 148 6.55 10.75 9.91
CA CYS A 148 7.50 10.06 9.04
C CYS A 148 7.09 8.62 8.73
N ASP A 149 6.29 7.97 9.57
CA ASP A 149 5.70 6.69 9.24
C ASP A 149 4.66 6.82 8.13
N ASN A 150 3.79 7.84 8.18
CA ASN A 150 2.83 8.13 7.10
C ASN A 150 3.56 8.39 5.77
N CYS A 151 4.64 9.18 5.81
CA CYS A 151 5.48 9.44 4.66
C CYS A 151 6.13 8.17 4.09
N ALA A 152 6.75 7.35 4.96
CA ALA A 152 7.35 6.09 4.56
C ALA A 152 6.32 5.14 3.94
N GLU A 153 5.13 5.06 4.52
CA GLU A 153 4.04 4.23 4.02
C GLU A 153 3.58 4.68 2.63
N TRP A 154 3.29 5.97 2.44
CA TRP A 154 2.87 6.51 1.14
C TRP A 154 3.95 6.35 0.07
N TYR A 155 5.22 6.61 0.42
CA TYR A 155 6.33 6.43 -0.50
C TYR A 155 6.49 4.96 -0.93
N ARG A 156 6.37 4.02 0.01
CA ARG A 156 6.42 2.58 -0.29
C ARG A 156 5.26 2.16 -1.19
N LYS A 157 4.04 2.63 -0.90
CA LYS A 157 2.85 2.42 -1.72
C LYS A 157 3.04 2.94 -3.14
N TRP A 158 3.58 4.14 -3.29
CA TRP A 158 3.89 4.73 -4.59
C TRP A 158 4.93 3.89 -5.35
N LEU A 159 6.02 3.46 -4.71
CA LEU A 159 7.00 2.56 -5.33
C LEU A 159 6.38 1.25 -5.80
N LEU A 160 5.51 0.65 -4.98
CA LEU A 160 4.82 -0.60 -5.30
C LEU A 160 4.04 -0.49 -6.60
N VAL A 161 3.21 0.54 -6.74
CA VAL A 161 2.40 0.77 -7.95
C VAL A 161 3.27 1.01 -9.18
N ASN A 162 4.38 1.74 -9.03
CA ASN A 162 5.22 2.11 -10.17
C ASN A 162 6.23 1.04 -10.59
N LEU A 163 6.62 0.12 -9.69
CA LEU A 163 7.68 -0.86 -9.98
C LEU A 163 7.15 -2.27 -10.19
N VAL A 164 6.09 -2.69 -9.51
CA VAL A 164 5.57 -4.06 -9.61
C VAL A 164 4.79 -4.28 -10.91
N GLU A 165 4.05 -3.26 -11.37
CA GLU A 165 3.40 -3.22 -12.68
C GLU A 165 2.56 -4.46 -13.08
N ILE A 166 1.98 -5.22 -12.16
CA ILE A 166 1.19 -6.43 -12.50
C ILE A 166 -0.30 -6.14 -12.78
N TRP A 167 -0.80 -4.98 -12.35
CA TRP A 167 -2.22 -4.65 -12.44
C TRP A 167 -2.58 -4.10 -13.82
N LYS A 168 -3.75 -4.51 -14.32
CA LYS A 168 -4.36 -3.96 -15.55
C LYS A 168 -5.05 -2.62 -15.31
N ARG A 169 -5.56 -2.44 -14.08
CA ARG A 169 -6.32 -1.24 -13.69
C ARG A 169 -5.39 -0.06 -13.40
N LYS A 170 -5.84 1.15 -13.76
CA LYS A 170 -5.20 2.40 -13.36
C LYS A 170 -5.42 2.65 -11.86
N VAL A 171 -4.55 3.45 -11.24
CA VAL A 171 -4.77 3.91 -9.87
C VAL A 171 -5.94 4.89 -9.77
N CYS A 172 -6.69 4.81 -8.67
CA CYS A 172 -7.88 5.67 -8.43
C CYS A 172 -7.53 7.12 -8.11
N ILE A 173 -6.37 7.33 -7.50
CA ILE A 173 -5.92 8.63 -6.99
C ILE A 173 -4.49 8.87 -7.47
N ASN A 174 -4.00 10.09 -7.32
CA ASN A 174 -2.61 10.39 -7.62
C ASN A 174 -1.71 10.01 -6.42
N TRP A 175 -1.22 8.76 -6.38
CA TRP A 175 -0.39 8.26 -5.27
C TRP A 175 0.91 9.05 -5.12
N CYS A 176 1.42 9.61 -6.23
CA CYS A 176 2.57 10.52 -6.20
C CYS A 176 2.22 11.76 -5.37
N TYR A 177 1.13 12.46 -5.72
CA TYR A 177 0.69 13.67 -5.02
C TYR A 177 0.46 13.42 -3.52
N TYR A 178 -0.17 12.29 -3.16
CA TYR A 178 -0.35 11.92 -1.75
C TYR A 178 0.97 11.66 -1.02
N THR A 179 1.96 11.09 -1.72
CA THR A 179 3.32 10.93 -1.17
C THR A 179 3.98 12.28 -0.93
N GLN A 180 3.84 13.21 -1.88
CA GLN A 180 4.35 14.58 -1.74
C GLN A 180 3.72 15.32 -0.56
N LEU A 181 2.42 15.15 -0.31
CA LEU A 181 1.74 15.72 0.86
C LEU A 181 2.12 15.06 2.18
N ALA A 182 2.38 13.75 2.16
CA ALA A 182 2.72 13.00 3.37
C ALA A 182 4.13 13.29 3.88
N CYS A 183 5.05 13.65 2.97
CA CYS A 183 6.48 13.72 3.24
C CYS A 183 7.01 15.14 3.48
N PRO A 184 8.11 15.29 4.25
CA PRO A 184 8.76 16.58 4.41
C PRO A 184 9.28 17.10 3.07
N HIS A 185 9.35 18.43 2.94
CA HIS A 185 9.99 19.07 1.80
C HIS A 185 11.50 18.78 1.82
N LEU A 186 11.93 17.84 0.99
CA LEU A 186 13.33 17.51 0.80
C LEU A 186 13.97 18.53 -0.13
N ALA A 187 14.85 19.37 0.38
CA ALA A 187 15.65 20.27 -0.45
C ALA A 187 16.69 19.48 -1.24
N THR A 188 16.94 19.87 -2.49
CA THR A 188 18.04 19.30 -3.26
C THR A 188 19.37 19.81 -2.67
N ASN A 189 20.43 19.02 -2.76
CA ASN A 189 21.81 19.42 -2.46
C ASN A 189 22.34 20.53 -3.39
N LYS A 190 21.53 20.97 -4.36
CA LYS A 190 21.82 22.03 -5.32
C LYS A 190 20.66 23.02 -5.42
N VAL A 191 20.20 23.54 -4.28
CA VAL A 191 19.00 24.39 -4.14
C VAL A 191 18.93 25.51 -5.20
N VAL A 192 20.07 26.11 -5.55
CA VAL A 192 20.18 27.21 -6.53
C VAL A 192 19.88 26.73 -7.97
N GLU A 193 20.31 25.53 -8.35
CA GLU A 193 20.06 24.95 -9.68
C GLU A 193 18.59 24.53 -9.86
N PHE A 194 17.89 24.27 -8.75
CA PHE A 194 16.50 23.82 -8.76
C PHE A 194 15.51 24.88 -8.29
N ALA A 195 15.93 26.15 -8.12
CA ALA A 195 15.08 27.26 -7.70
C ALA A 195 14.21 26.96 -6.45
N GLY A 196 14.72 26.14 -5.53
CA GLY A 196 13.97 25.72 -4.34
C GLY A 196 12.89 24.64 -4.56
N HIS A 197 12.79 24.04 -5.75
CA HIS A 197 11.91 22.89 -5.97
C HIS A 197 12.31 21.69 -5.10
N PRO A 198 11.35 20.95 -4.53
CA PRO A 198 11.64 19.78 -3.73
C PRO A 198 12.19 18.64 -4.58
N VAL A 199 13.00 17.77 -3.97
CA VAL A 199 13.55 16.54 -4.58
C VAL A 199 12.43 15.63 -5.11
N PHE A 200 11.31 15.60 -4.39
CA PHE A 200 10.12 14.84 -4.78
C PHE A 200 9.01 15.82 -5.18
N LEU A 201 8.81 15.96 -6.49
CA LEU A 201 7.76 16.77 -7.07
C LEU A 201 7.01 15.95 -8.12
N CYS A 202 5.71 15.79 -7.91
CA CYS A 202 4.84 15.18 -8.90
C CYS A 202 4.47 16.27 -9.90
N ARG A 203 4.70 16.03 -11.20
CA ARG A 203 4.15 16.93 -12.23
C ARG A 203 2.64 16.98 -12.07
N ASP A 204 2.08 18.18 -12.21
CA ASP A 204 0.64 18.39 -12.38
C ASP A 204 0.20 17.64 -13.65
N GLN A 205 -0.10 16.35 -13.51
CA GLN A 205 -1.14 15.77 -14.33
C GLN A 205 -2.36 16.62 -13.99
N MET A 206 -2.75 17.49 -14.93
CA MET A 206 -4.05 18.13 -14.96
C MET A 206 -5.04 17.12 -14.40
N LEU A 207 -5.39 17.29 -13.12
CA LEU A 207 -6.50 16.59 -12.51
C LEU A 207 -7.65 17.07 -13.37
N SER A 208 -7.99 16.30 -14.39
CA SER A 208 -9.09 16.65 -15.26
C SER A 208 -10.22 16.96 -14.30
N ASN A 209 -10.76 18.17 -14.40
CA ASN A 209 -11.86 18.68 -13.58
C ASN A 209 -13.15 17.84 -13.72
N THR A 210 -13.05 16.60 -14.24
CA THR A 210 -13.90 15.49 -13.82
C THR A 210 -13.82 15.39 -12.30
N LYS A 211 -14.73 16.13 -11.65
CA LYS A 211 -15.30 15.91 -10.34
C LYS A 211 -14.64 14.74 -9.59
N SER A 212 -14.26 15.00 -8.35
CA SER A 212 -13.99 14.04 -7.28
C SER A 212 -15.05 12.92 -7.07
N THR A 213 -15.99 12.72 -7.99
CA THR A 213 -16.41 11.39 -8.45
C THR A 213 -15.20 10.64 -9.02
N SER A 214 -14.40 9.94 -8.23
CA SER A 214 -14.89 8.68 -7.71
C SER A 214 -13.81 7.97 -6.90
N ALA A 215 -13.40 8.56 -5.78
CA ALA A 215 -12.53 7.85 -4.83
C ALA A 215 -13.19 6.51 -4.36
N LEU A 216 -14.53 6.42 -4.44
CA LEU A 216 -15.33 5.21 -4.22
C LEU A 216 -15.52 4.34 -5.49
N ASP A 217 -14.78 4.57 -6.57
CA ASP A 217 -14.80 3.69 -7.74
C ASP A 217 -14.07 2.38 -7.46
N CYS A 218 -14.61 1.33 -8.05
CA CYS A 218 -14.14 -0.05 -7.95
C CYS A 218 -13.41 -0.49 -9.22
N SER A 219 -13.43 0.35 -10.28
CA SER A 219 -12.77 0.06 -11.56
C SER A 219 -11.26 0.30 -11.55
N CYS A 220 -10.74 0.94 -10.50
CA CYS A 220 -9.35 1.35 -10.34
C CYS A 220 -8.68 0.69 -9.10
N LEU A 221 -7.35 0.76 -9.04
CA LEU A 221 -6.55 0.32 -7.89
C LEU A 221 -6.50 1.41 -6.82
N HIS A 222 -7.04 1.12 -5.64
CA HIS A 222 -7.11 2.05 -4.52
C HIS A 222 -6.20 1.61 -3.36
N PRO A 223 -5.62 2.52 -2.55
CA PRO A 223 -4.80 2.15 -1.39
C PRO A 223 -5.48 1.14 -0.44
N CYS A 224 -6.79 1.30 -0.25
CA CYS A 224 -7.62 0.38 0.55
C CYS A 224 -7.65 -1.08 0.05
N ASP A 225 -7.29 -1.33 -1.21
CA ASP A 225 -7.24 -2.68 -1.78
C ASP A 225 -5.99 -3.46 -1.32
N LEU A 226 -5.00 -2.78 -0.71
CA LEU A 226 -3.74 -3.36 -0.25
C LEU A 226 -3.63 -3.45 1.28
N ILE A 227 -4.72 -3.22 2.03
CA ILE A 227 -4.71 -3.24 3.50
C ILE A 227 -5.23 -4.59 4.01
N ARG A 228 -4.36 -5.35 4.70
CA ARG A 228 -4.70 -6.62 5.37
C ARG A 228 -5.17 -6.37 6.81
N ASN A 229 -6.10 -7.19 7.33
CA ASN A 229 -6.68 -7.06 8.67
C ASN A 229 -7.20 -5.65 9.00
N LYS A 230 -8.24 -5.28 8.24
CA LYS A 230 -9.12 -4.11 8.38
C LYS A 230 -9.88 -4.03 9.72
N ILE A 231 -9.33 -4.52 10.83
CA ILE A 231 -9.98 -4.50 12.15
C ILE A 231 -8.95 -4.17 13.24
N ALA A 232 -7.75 -4.77 13.20
CA ALA A 232 -6.73 -4.58 14.24
C ALA A 232 -5.94 -3.25 14.12
N GLN A 233 -5.70 -2.75 12.91
CA GLN A 233 -5.08 -1.43 12.71
C GLN A 233 -6.04 -0.26 13.05
N PHE A 234 -7.33 -0.53 13.20
CA PHE A 234 -8.37 0.49 13.28
C PHE A 234 -8.78 0.88 14.69
N THR A 235 -8.43 0.08 15.68
CA THR A 235 -8.56 0.45 17.10
C THR A 235 -7.53 1.51 17.47
N VAL A 236 -6.28 1.42 16.97
CA VAL A 236 -5.19 2.35 17.32
C VAL A 236 -5.38 3.76 16.75
N GLU A 237 -5.86 3.89 15.50
CA GLU A 237 -6.14 5.21 14.90
C GLU A 237 -7.37 5.90 15.51
N SER A 238 -8.37 5.13 15.96
CA SER A 238 -9.60 5.67 16.56
C SER A 238 -9.39 6.27 17.95
N GLU A 239 -8.38 5.80 18.69
CA GLU A 239 -8.05 6.31 20.02
C GLU A 239 -7.28 7.65 19.95
N GLN A 240 -6.45 7.86 18.94
CA GLN A 240 -5.74 9.14 18.74
C GLN A 240 -6.66 10.26 18.24
N PHE A 241 -7.66 9.96 17.42
CA PHE A 241 -8.63 10.97 16.92
C PHE A 241 -9.72 11.34 17.94
N ASN A 242 -10.04 10.47 18.89
CA ASN A 242 -11.11 10.73 19.87
C ASN A 242 -10.71 11.69 21.01
N SER A 243 -9.44 12.07 21.15
CA SER A 243 -9.02 13.03 22.18
C SER A 243 -9.22 14.50 21.80
N SER A 244 -9.50 14.79 20.52
CA SER A 244 -9.68 16.17 20.04
C SER A 244 -10.75 16.25 18.96
N SER A 245 -12.03 16.27 19.34
CA SER A 245 -13.05 17.15 18.70
C SER A 245 -14.44 16.94 19.29
N LYS A 246 -15.03 18.06 19.73
CA LYS A 246 -16.45 18.19 20.06
C LYS A 246 -17.31 17.78 18.86
N LYS A 247 -18.41 17.07 19.14
CA LYS A 247 -19.49 16.69 18.22
C LYS A 247 -19.83 17.82 17.23
N GLN A 248 -19.50 17.64 15.96
CA GLN A 248 -20.07 18.40 14.84
C GLN A 248 -20.85 17.48 13.89
N PRO A 249 -21.88 18.02 13.20
CA PRO A 249 -22.82 17.21 12.42
C PRO A 249 -22.17 16.64 11.15
N ILE A 250 -22.64 15.46 10.75
CA ILE A 250 -22.16 14.68 9.60
C ILE A 250 -22.60 15.37 8.30
N THR A 251 -21.83 16.33 7.84
CA THR A 251 -21.90 16.86 6.45
C THR A 251 -20.71 16.34 5.67
N THR A 252 -20.97 15.60 4.58
CA THR A 252 -20.05 15.31 3.45
C THR A 252 -18.56 15.38 3.80
N THR A 253 -18.06 14.37 4.50
CA THR A 253 -16.64 14.27 4.88
C THR A 253 -15.77 14.13 3.62
N THR A 254 -15.12 15.21 3.22
CA THR A 254 -13.85 15.19 2.49
C THR A 254 -12.84 14.48 3.39
N PHE A 255 -12.44 13.28 3.03
CA PHE A 255 -11.38 12.57 3.76
C PHE A 255 -10.05 13.16 3.30
N ASP A 256 -9.31 13.80 4.20
CA ASP A 256 -7.99 14.37 3.90
C ASP A 256 -6.97 13.29 3.50
N PHE A 257 -7.19 12.04 3.96
CA PHE A 257 -6.42 10.87 3.57
C PHE A 257 -7.32 9.69 3.21
N PHE A 258 -7.14 9.14 2.01
CA PHE A 258 -7.98 8.04 1.49
C PHE A 258 -7.65 6.65 2.08
N HIS A 259 -6.73 6.53 3.03
CA HIS A 259 -6.46 5.26 3.72
C HIS A 259 -7.16 5.14 5.08
N VAL A 260 -7.93 6.16 5.51
CA VAL A 260 -8.66 6.13 6.78
C VAL A 260 -9.60 4.92 6.82
N SER A 261 -9.59 4.19 7.93
CA SER A 261 -10.38 2.97 8.17
C SER A 261 -11.82 3.03 7.65
N ALA A 262 -12.57 4.03 8.12
CA ALA A 262 -13.98 4.21 7.80
C ALA A 262 -14.20 4.39 6.29
N TYR A 263 -13.25 5.04 5.61
CA TYR A 263 -13.27 5.20 4.18
C TYR A 263 -13.09 3.87 3.45
N CYS A 264 -12.06 3.11 3.83
CA CYS A 264 -11.76 1.82 3.21
C CYS A 264 -12.89 0.80 3.39
N GLN A 265 -13.50 0.74 4.58
CA GLN A 265 -14.66 -0.10 4.83
C GLN A 265 -15.87 0.31 3.97
N LYS A 266 -16.15 1.61 3.86
CA LYS A 266 -17.25 2.13 3.03
C LYS A 266 -17.04 1.81 1.54
N ARG A 267 -15.82 1.97 1.05
CA ARG A 267 -15.47 1.64 -0.34
C ARG A 267 -15.63 0.13 -0.59
N GLU A 268 -15.11 -0.70 0.30
CA GLU A 268 -15.23 -2.16 0.17
C GLU A 268 -16.69 -2.61 0.11
N LYS A 269 -17.54 -2.15 1.04
CA LYS A 269 -18.98 -2.48 1.04
C LYS A 269 -19.62 -2.11 -0.30
N ARG A 270 -19.30 -0.93 -0.85
CA ARG A 270 -19.79 -0.48 -2.15
C ARG A 270 -19.31 -1.35 -3.31
N CYS A 271 -18.03 -1.73 -3.30
CA CYS A 271 -17.44 -2.54 -4.36
C CYS A 271 -17.94 -3.99 -4.35
N ARG A 272 -18.11 -4.58 -3.17
CA ARG A 272 -18.75 -5.91 -3.03
C ARG A 272 -20.20 -5.90 -3.50
N ALA A 273 -20.98 -4.87 -3.13
CA ALA A 273 -22.38 -4.75 -3.56
C ALA A 273 -22.55 -4.68 -5.09
N LYS A 274 -21.64 -3.99 -5.79
CA LYS A 274 -21.63 -3.93 -7.27
C LYS A 274 -21.31 -5.27 -7.95
N ILE A 275 -20.57 -6.16 -7.27
CA ILE A 275 -20.25 -7.49 -7.78
C ILE A 275 -21.47 -8.41 -7.67
N ILE A 276 -22.24 -8.29 -6.57
CA ILE A 276 -23.44 -9.11 -6.33
C ILE A 276 -24.58 -8.73 -7.27
N THR A 277 -24.79 -7.45 -7.57
CA THR A 277 -25.83 -7.02 -8.52
C THR A 277 -25.53 -7.41 -9.97
N LYS A 278 -24.25 -7.52 -10.37
CA LYS A 278 -23.86 -8.06 -11.68
C LYS A 278 -24.04 -9.58 -11.83
N LYS A 279 -24.21 -10.33 -10.73
CA LYS A 279 -24.47 -11.77 -10.76
C LYS A 279 -25.97 -12.11 -10.89
N LYS A 280 -26.86 -11.14 -10.72
CA LYS A 280 -28.33 -11.34 -10.73
C LYS A 280 -29.01 -10.89 -12.03
N ASN A 281 -28.28 -10.26 -12.94
CA ASN A 281 -28.72 -9.87 -14.28
C ASN A 281 -27.85 -10.57 -15.31
#